data_AF-A0A938E6Y1-F1
#
_entry.id   AF-A0A938E6Y1-F1
#
_cell.length_a   1.000
_cell.length_b   1.000
_cell.length_c   1.000
_cell.angle_alpha   90.00
_cell.angle_beta   90.00
_cell.angle_gamma   90.00
#
_symmetry.space_group_name_H-M   'P 1'
#
loop_
_entity.id
_entity.type
_entity.pdbx_description
1 polymer ?
#
loop_
_entity_poly.entity_id
_entity_poly.type
_entity_poly.pdbx_seq_one_letter_code
_entity_poly.pdbx_strand_id
1 'polypeptide(L)' 'MRALPFPARMLALAGFSTGDVVAEGGVVGLIEVIKTFLEVRTELGGAVERFLCESGDVVDVGDPLVVVAAG' A
#
# COMPACT_ATOMS: atom_id res chain seq x y z
N MET A 1 -2.73 18.94 19.28
CA MET A 1 -1.34 18.80 18.80
C MET A 1 -1.26 17.46 18.09
N ARG A 2 -1.39 17.43 16.77
CA ARG A 2 -1.28 16.17 16.01
C ARG A 2 0.20 16.02 15.69
N ALA A 3 0.85 15.00 16.26
CA ALA A 3 2.23 14.69 15.90
C ALA A 3 2.31 14.56 14.37
N LEU A 4 3.29 15.23 13.77
CA LEU A 4 3.55 15.12 12.34
C LEU A 4 3.77 13.64 12.03
N PRO A 5 3.01 13.04 11.08
CA PRO A 5 3.29 11.68 10.64
C PRO A 5 4.70 11.71 10.06
N PHE A 6 5.57 10.82 10.55
CA PHE A 6 6.84 10.64 9.91
C PHE A 6 6.55 10.01 8.54
N PRO A 7 6.98 10.64 7.43
CA PRO A 7 6.69 10.13 6.10
C PRO A 7 7.21 8.69 6.00
N ALA A 8 6.33 7.79 5.58
CA ALA A 8 6.73 6.41 5.32
C ALA A 8 7.32 6.34 3.92
N ARG A 9 8.24 5.40 3.70
CA ARG A 9 8.76 5.13 2.37
C ARG A 9 8.22 3.81 1.87
N MET A 10 7.62 3.79 0.69
CA MET A 10 7.25 2.55 0.02
C MET A 10 8.52 1.83 -0.42
N LEU A 11 8.75 0.62 0.07
CA LEU A 11 9.94 -0.17 -0.28
C LEU A 11 9.67 -1.14 -1.42
N ALA A 12 8.51 -1.78 -1.38
CA ALA A 12 8.12 -2.79 -2.33
C ALA A 12 6.61 -2.84 -2.47
N LEU A 13 6.15 -2.92 -3.72
CA LEU A 13 4.80 -3.36 -4.06
C LEU A 13 4.79 -4.89 -4.05
N ALA A 14 3.72 -5.48 -3.53
CA ALA A 14 3.49 -6.91 -3.75
C ALA A 14 3.40 -7.16 -5.26
N GLY A 15 3.90 -8.31 -5.71
CA GLY A 15 4.05 -8.67 -7.13
C GLY A 15 2.73 -8.94 -7.86
N PHE A 16 1.69 -8.16 -7.58
CA PHE A 16 0.46 -8.16 -8.32
C PHE A 16 0.60 -7.29 -9.57
N SER A 17 -0.04 -7.71 -10.64
CA SER A 17 -0.21 -6.98 -11.88
C SER A 17 -1.65 -6.47 -11.99
N THR A 18 -1.88 -5.52 -12.88
CA THR A 18 -3.25 -5.10 -13.22
C THR A 18 -4.08 -6.31 -13.65
N GLY A 19 -5.20 -6.56 -12.96
CA GLY A 19 -6.08 -7.71 -13.17
C GLY A 19 -5.91 -8.86 -12.16
N ASP A 20 -4.86 -8.85 -11.33
CA ASP A 20 -4.73 -9.85 -10.26
C ASP A 20 -5.74 -9.60 -9.14
N VAL A 21 -6.18 -10.70 -8.52
CA VAL A 21 -7.17 -10.65 -7.42
C VAL A 21 -6.43 -10.68 -6.09
N VAL A 22 -6.65 -9.66 -5.26
CA VAL A 22 -6.20 -9.59 -3.87
C VAL A 22 -7.37 -9.91 -2.93
N ALA A 23 -7.12 -10.67 -1.88
CA ALA A 23 -8.11 -10.94 -0.84
C ALA A 23 -8.14 -9.82 0.20
N GLU A 24 -9.27 -9.67 0.91
CA GLU A 24 -9.36 -8.78 2.07
C GLU A 24 -8.28 -9.12 3.11
N GLY A 25 -7.59 -8.09 3.62
CA GLY A 25 -6.44 -8.26 4.52
C GLY A 25 -5.15 -8.74 3.84
N GLY A 26 -5.16 -8.94 2.53
CA GLY A 26 -4.00 -9.31 1.74
C GLY A 26 -2.91 -8.24 1.76
N VAL A 27 -1.65 -8.66 1.77
CA VAL A 27 -0.49 -7.75 1.77
C VAL A 27 -0.26 -7.22 0.36
N VAL A 28 -0.38 -5.90 0.20
CA VAL A 28 -0.20 -5.20 -1.10
C VAL A 28 1.16 -4.50 -1.22
N GLY A 29 1.91 -4.41 -0.11
CA GLY A 29 3.21 -3.75 -0.12
C GLY A 29 3.90 -3.72 1.24
N LEU A 30 5.10 -3.14 1.25
CA LEU A 30 5.91 -2.95 2.44
C LEU A 30 6.38 -1.50 2.52
N ILE A 31 6.16 -0.86 3.66
CA ILE A 31 6.63 0.50 3.95
C ILE A 31 7.69 0.50 5.05
N GLU A 32 8.57 1.50 5.03
CA GLU A 32 9.51 1.81 6.09
C GLU A 32 9.09 3.07 6.84
N VAL A 33 8.98 2.98 8.15
CA VAL A 33 8.81 4.13 9.05
C VAL A 33 9.85 4.02 10.16
N ILE A 34 10.86 4.90 10.12
CA ILE A 34 11.93 5.00 11.13
C ILE A 34 12.47 3.61 11.55
N LYS A 35 13.22 2.96 10.66
CA LYS A 35 13.85 1.64 10.89
C LYS A 35 12.86 0.50 11.21
N THR A 36 11.55 0.74 11.07
CA THR A 36 10.50 -0.25 11.24
C THR A 36 9.88 -0.54 9.90
N PHE A 37 9.70 -1.81 9.58
CA PHE A 37 9.07 -2.27 8.36
C PHE A 37 7.64 -2.71 8.68
N LEU A 38 6.67 -2.21 7.93
CA LEU A 38 5.25 -2.52 8.11
C LEU A 38 4.67 -3.02 6.79
N GLU A 39 3.91 -4.10 6.87
CA GLU A 39 3.10 -4.58 5.74
C GLU A 39 1.91 -3.66 5.54
N VAL A 40 1.69 -3.25 4.30
CA VAL A 40 0.46 -2.58 3.89
C VAL A 40 -0.53 -3.65 3.50
N ARG A 41 -1.70 -3.65 4.14
CA ARG A 41 -2.78 -4.60 3.86
C ARG A 41 -3.97 -3.89 3.25
N THR A 42 -4.65 -4.57 2.33
CA THR A 42 -5.91 -4.07 1.77
C THR A 42 -7.05 -4.25 2.76
N GLU A 43 -7.94 -3.26 2.84
CA GLU A 43 -9.17 -3.35 3.63
C GLU A 43 -10.29 -4.10 2.88
N LEU A 44 -10.13 -4.32 1.57
CA LEU A 44 -11.14 -4.94 0.71
C LEU A 44 -10.48 -5.96 -0.23
N GLY A 45 -11.20 -7.03 -0.55
CA GLY A 45 -10.84 -7.96 -1.62
C GLY A 45 -11.33 -7.47 -2.97
N GLY A 46 -10.56 -7.70 -4.04
CA GLY A 46 -10.92 -7.21 -5.37
C GLY A 46 -9.83 -7.41 -6.41
N ALA A 47 -10.14 -7.03 -7.66
CA ALA A 47 -9.17 -7.03 -8.74
C ALA A 47 -8.35 -5.73 -8.71
N VAL A 48 -7.02 -5.83 -8.78
CA VAL A 48 -6.11 -4.68 -8.82
C VAL A 48 -6.29 -3.96 -10.15
N GLU A 49 -6.79 -2.71 -10.12
CA GLU A 49 -6.91 -1.89 -11.33
C GLU A 49 -5.60 -1.21 -11.67
N ARG A 50 -4.97 -0.56 -10.68
CA ARG A 50 -3.71 0.16 -10.83
C ARG A 50 -3.07 0.48 -9.48
N PHE A 51 -1.74 0.62 -9.49
CA PHE A 51 -0.98 1.19 -8.38
C PHE A 51 -0.83 2.70 -8.55
N LEU A 52 -0.87 3.43 -7.44
CA LEU A 52 -0.76 4.89 -7.40
C LEU A 52 0.58 5.36 -6.82
N CYS A 53 1.41 4.42 -6.36
CA CYS A 53 2.75 4.67 -5.88
C CYS A 53 3.73 3.66 -6.50
N GLU A 54 5.01 4.00 -6.45
CA GLU A 54 6.11 3.13 -6.83
C GLU A 54 7.03 2.84 -5.64
N SER A 55 7.85 1.81 -5.79
CA SER A 55 8.93 1.54 -4.83
C SER A 55 9.89 2.73 -4.78
N GLY A 56 10.05 3.30 -3.60
CA GLY A 56 10.90 4.45 -3.33
C GLY A 56 10.11 5.70 -2.98
N ASP A 57 8.81 5.76 -3.28
CA ASP A 57 7.97 6.92 -3.04
C ASP A 57 7.73 7.16 -1.55
N VAL A 58 7.54 8.43 -1.22
CA VAL A 58 7.09 8.85 0.10
C VAL A 58 5.58 8.75 0.15
N VAL A 59 5.07 8.08 1.17
CA VAL A 59 3.65 7.86 1.39
C VAL A 59 3.29 8.25 2.83
N ASP A 60 2.15 8.89 2.99
CA ASP A 60 1.60 9.29 4.28
C ASP A 60 0.39 8.45 4.69
N VAL A 61 0.03 8.56 5.97
CA VAL A 61 -1.16 7.87 6.48
C VAL A 61 -2.41 8.40 5.79
N GLY A 62 -3.11 7.50 5.09
CA GLY A 62 -4.33 7.81 4.35
C GLY A 62 -4.12 8.05 2.86
N ASP A 63 -2.87 8.03 2.37
CA ASP A 63 -2.62 8.10 0.94
C ASP A 63 -3.10 6.82 0.23
N PRO A 64 -3.79 6.97 -0.91
CA PRO A 64 -4.22 5.82 -1.69
C PRO A 64 -3.01 5.19 -2.41
N LEU A 65 -2.73 3.93 -2.12
CA LEU A 65 -1.57 3.20 -2.67
C LEU A 65 -1.94 2.33 -3.87
N VAL A 66 -3.13 1.73 -3.84
CA VAL A 66 -3.64 0.83 -4.87
C VAL A 66 -5.14 1.06 -5.04
N VAL A 67 -5.60 0.99 -6.29
CA VAL A 67 -7.02 0.97 -6.62
C VAL A 67 -7.42 -0.47 -6.87
N VAL A 68 -8.38 -0.96 -6.09
CA VAL A 68 -9.00 -2.27 -6.27
C VAL A 68 -10.45 -2.10 -6.67
N ALA A 69 -10.88 -2.79 -7.71
CA ALA A 69 -12.29 -2.92 -8.05
C ALA A 69 -12.93 -3.86 -7.03
N ALA A 70 -13.91 -3.36 -6.27
CA ALA A 70 -14.68 -4.19 -5.36
C ALA A 70 -15.34 -5.34 -6.15
N GLY A 71 -15.06 -6.57 -5.71
CA GLY A 71 -15.67 -7.79 -6.24
C GLY A 71 -17.08 -8.00 -5.73
#